data_AF-A0A3N5EW47-F1
#
_entry.id   AF-A0A3N5EW47-F1
#
_cell.length_a   1.000
_cell.length_b   1.000
_cell.length_c   1.000
_cell.angle_alpha   90.00
_cell.angle_beta   90.00
_cell.angle_gamma   90.00
#
_symmetry.space_group_name_H-M   'P 1'
#
loop_
_entity.id
_entity.type
_entity.pdbx_description
1 polymer ?
#
loop_
_entity_poly.entity_id
_entity_poly.type
_entity_poly.pdbx_seq_one_letter_code
_entity_poly.pdbx_strand_id
1 'polypeptide(L)' 'MTEEIIIAGFGGQGVLSMGKILAYSGIMQDLEVSWMPSYGPEMRGGTANVTVILSNE' A
#
# COMPACT_ATOMS: atom_id res chain seq x y z
N MET A 1 -10.49 -15.30 -3.24
CA MET A 1 -10.76 -14.38 -2.11
C MET A 1 -9.79 -13.23 -2.26
N THR A 2 -10.33 -12.02 -2.34
CA THR A 2 -9.60 -10.82 -2.71
C THR A 2 -9.93 -9.70 -1.72
N GLU A 3 -8.88 -9.05 -1.22
CA GLU A 3 -8.93 -8.02 -0.20
C GLU A 3 -8.34 -6.74 -0.76
N GLU A 4 -9.13 -5.67 -0.76
CA GLU A 4 -8.71 -4.34 -1.19
C GLU A 4 -8.55 -3.42 0.02
N ILE A 5 -7.34 -2.92 0.23
CA ILE A 5 -6.97 -2.13 1.41
C ILE A 5 -6.44 -0.77 0.93
N ILE A 6 -7.03 0.32 1.44
CA ILE A 6 -6.54 1.68 1.21
C ILE A 6 -5.95 2.22 2.52
N ILE A 7 -4.70 2.67 2.46
CA ILE A 7 -4.02 3.35 3.56
C ILE A 7 -3.77 4.78 3.11
N ALA A 8 -4.26 5.76 3.87
CA ALA A 8 -4.14 7.17 3.53
C ALA A 8 -3.64 8.00 4.72
N GLY A 9 -2.95 9.10 4.42
CA GLY A 9 -2.42 10.02 5.42
C GLY A 9 -1.51 11.07 4.78
N PHE A 10 -0.56 11.58 5.57
CA PHE A 10 0.41 12.57 5.10
C PHE A 10 1.78 11.95 4.79
N GLY A 11 2.46 12.49 3.77
CA GLY A 11 3.81 12.11 3.38
C GLY A 11 4.77 12.22 4.55
N GLY A 12 5.61 11.20 4.75
CA GLY A 12 6.54 11.11 5.87
C GLY A 12 6.01 10.44 7.14
N GLN A 13 4.73 10.02 7.18
CA GLN A 13 4.13 9.30 8.32
C GLN A 13 4.09 7.78 8.15
N GLY A 14 4.73 7.24 7.10
CA GLY A 14 4.83 5.80 6.88
C GLY A 14 3.71 5.15 6.05
N VAL A 15 2.77 5.93 5.50
CA VAL A 15 1.64 5.45 4.66
C VAL A 15 2.10 4.44 3.58
N LEU A 16 3.08 4.84 2.75
CA LEU A 16 3.60 3.98 1.68
C LEU A 16 4.35 2.76 2.23
N SER A 17 5.00 2.90 3.39
CA SER A 17 5.76 1.81 4.02
C SER A 17 4.82 0.73 4.56
N MET A 18 3.70 1.13 5.18
CA MET A 18 2.68 0.18 5.63
C MET A 18 2.11 -0.63 4.45
N GLY A 19 1.78 0.03 3.34
CA GLY A 19 1.31 -0.67 2.14
C GLY A 19 2.35 -1.66 1.61
N LYS A 20 3.63 -1.29 1.60
CA LYS A 20 4.70 -2.20 1.16
C LYS A 20 4.84 -3.41 2.08
N ILE A 21 4.77 -3.21 3.39
CA ILE A 21 4.85 -4.32 4.37
C ILE A 21 3.72 -5.32 4.14
N LEU A 22 2.48 -4.84 3.94
CA LEU A 22 1.35 -5.71 3.61
C LEU A 22 1.57 -6.47 2.30
N ALA A 23 2.02 -5.76 1.25
CA ALA A 23 2.30 -6.37 -0.04
C ALA A 23 3.36 -7.47 0.06
N TYR A 24 4.49 -7.20 0.74
CA TYR A 24 5.52 -8.21 0.97
C TYR A 24 5.02 -9.39 1.81
N SER A 25 4.19 -9.13 2.82
CA SER A 25 3.60 -10.19 3.64
C SER A 25 2.64 -11.07 2.85
N GLY A 26 1.93 -10.51 1.87
CA GLY A 26 1.11 -11.25 0.92
C GLY A 26 1.95 -12.14 0.00
N ILE A 27 3.02 -11.59 -0.58
CA ILE A 27 3.96 -12.36 -1.42
C ILE A 27 4.57 -13.53 -0.62
N MET A 28 4.95 -13.30 0.64
CA MET A 28 5.49 -14.36 1.52
C MET A 28 4.48 -15.47 1.86
N GLN A 29 3.18 -15.22 1.62
CA GLN A 29 2.10 -16.19 1.80
C GLN A 29 1.59 -16.74 0.47
N ASP A 30 2.37 -16.58 -0.62
CA ASP A 30 2.03 -17.03 -1.97
C ASP A 30 0.73 -16.43 -2.52
N LEU A 31 0.36 -15.23 -2.07
CA LEU A 31 -0.78 -14.47 -2.60
C LEU A 31 -0.40 -13.69 -3.86
N GLU A 32 -1.36 -13.46 -4.74
CA GLU A 32 -1.26 -12.44 -5.78
C GLU A 32 -1.41 -11.05 -5.16
N VAL A 33 -0.52 -10.13 -5.54
CA VAL A 33 -0.43 -8.82 -4.88
C VAL A 33 -0.35 -7.68 -5.90
N SER A 34 -1.18 -6.66 -5.71
CA SER A 34 -1.02 -5.35 -6.34
C SER A 34 -0.72 -4.28 -5.30
N TRP A 35 0.24 -3.41 -5.59
CA TRP A 35 0.62 -2.29 -4.72
C TRP A 35 0.70 -1.02 -5.55
N MET A 36 -0.23 -0.08 -5.30
CA MET A 36 -0.38 1.12 -6.10
C MET A 36 -0.35 2.38 -5.22
N PRO A 37 0.79 3.09 -5.16
CA PRO A 37 0.92 4.32 -4.38
C PRO A 37 0.36 5.52 -5.14
N SER A 38 -0.14 6.52 -4.41
CA SER A 38 -0.57 7.81 -4.93
C SER A 38 -0.13 8.91 -3.98
N TYR A 39 0.73 9.82 -4.45
CA TYR A 39 1.23 10.95 -3.68
C TYR A 39 1.58 12.11 -4.61
N GLY A 40 1.44 13.33 -4.09
CA GLY A 40 1.85 14.55 -4.79
C GLY A 40 3.38 14.73 -4.84
N PRO A 41 3.88 15.78 -5.50
CA PRO A 41 5.31 16.10 -5.53
C PRO A 41 5.89 16.37 -4.13
N GLU A 42 5.06 16.68 -3.14
CA GLU A 42 5.47 16.86 -1.75
C GLU A 42 5.80 15.51 -1.09
N MET A 43 7.08 15.14 -1.11
CA MET A 43 7.57 13.92 -0.45
C MET A 43 7.29 13.86 1.07
N ARG A 44 6.97 15.00 1.70
CA ARG A 44 6.64 15.13 3.12
C ARG A 44 5.52 16.17 3.30
N GLY A 45 4.55 15.90 4.16
CA GLY A 45 3.45 16.82 4.47
C GLY A 45 2.32 16.91 3.44
N GLY A 46 2.53 16.47 2.20
CA GLY A 46 1.45 16.33 1.20
C GLY A 46 0.56 15.11 1.48
N THR A 47 -0.62 15.06 0.86
CA THR A 47 -1.49 13.88 0.93
C THR A 47 -0.84 12.70 0.22
N ALA A 48 -0.81 11.56 0.89
CA ALA A 48 -0.33 10.30 0.35
C ALA A 48 -1.33 9.19 0.67
N ASN A 49 -1.55 8.30 -0.28
CA ASN A 49 -2.29 7.07 -0.07
C ASN A 49 -1.64 5.92 -0.84
N VAL A 50 -2.03 4.71 -0.50
CA VAL A 50 -1.63 3.51 -1.20
C VAL A 50 -2.77 2.50 -1.17
N THR A 51 -3.06 1.92 -2.32
CA THR A 51 -3.97 0.79 -2.46
C THR A 51 -3.15 -0.49 -2.52
N VAL A 52 -3.52 -1.47 -1.70
CA VAL A 52 -2.96 -2.81 -1.71
C VAL A 52 -4.08 -3.79 -1.97
N ILE A 53 -3.93 -4.62 -2.98
CA ILE A 53 -4.84 -5.73 -3.28
C ILE A 53 -4.09 -7.01 -2.99
N LEU A 54 -4.69 -7.89 -2.19
CA LEU A 54 -4.21 -9.24 -1.91
C LEU A 54 -5.25 -10.22 -2.43
N SER A 55 -4.83 -11.26 -3.13
CA SER A 55 -5.74 -12.26 -3.69
C SER A 55 -5.16 -13.66 -3.62
N ASN A 56 -6.02 -14.65 -3.47
CA ASN A 56 -5.67 -16.07 -3.62
C ASN A 56 -5.82 -16.58 -5.07
N GLU A 57 -6.23 -15.69 -5.98
CA GLU A 57 -6.54 -15.96 -7.39
C GLU A 57 -6.26 -14.74 -8.28
#